data_AF-A0A3D5FJU8-F1
#
_entry.id   AF-A0A3D5FJU8-F1
#
_cell.length_a   1.000
_cell.length_b   1.000
_cell.length_c   1.000
_cell.angle_alpha   90.00
_cell.angle_beta   90.00
_cell.angle_gamma   90.00
#
_symmetry.space_group_name_H-M   'P 1'
#
loop_
_entity.id
_entity.type
_entity.pdbx_description
1 polymer ?
#
loop_
_entity_poly.entity_id
_entity_poly.type
_entity_poly.pdbx_seq_one_letter_code
_entity_poly.pdbx_strand_id
1 'polypeptide(L)'
;MGLREEYDEKGYCVARSAIDASLAGEMVNHVHWLMERHPDTRPERLGHSLLVDDPFMHRLVTDERLVDVAEQFLGPNVGMFAAHYIAKKPHKGQAVQWHQDGSYWPLEPMEVATLWVAGTDSAVDNGCMRVLPGTQNVRLRKRSEMVELDREKFVLGVGIHPDEIDDEDAVDLELMAGDVSIHNPTIIHGSNANASDRWRVGLTLRYIPTSTHVTNPDHESILCRGHIDSSVANAYATTPTWVQGEHMPFQGAEDWA
;
A
#
# COMPACT_ATOMS: atom_id res chain seq x y z
N MET A 1 -24.01 -5.43 3.14
CA MET A 1 -22.88 -6.23 2.67
C MET A 1 -21.69 -5.87 3.52
N GLY A 2 -21.03 -6.83 4.17
CA GLY A 2 -19.83 -6.56 4.97
C GLY A 2 -18.60 -6.34 4.08
N LEU A 3 -17.52 -5.76 4.63
CA LEU A 3 -16.26 -5.54 3.89
C LEU A 3 -15.74 -6.84 3.26
N ARG A 4 -15.74 -7.93 4.04
CA ARG A 4 -15.30 -9.25 3.58
C ARG A 4 -16.12 -9.78 2.40
N GLU A 5 -17.44 -9.65 2.48
CA GLU A 5 -18.34 -10.13 1.44
C GLU A 5 -18.12 -9.36 0.13
N GLU A 6 -17.97 -8.03 0.20
CA GLU A 6 -17.71 -7.20 -0.99
C GLU A 6 -16.34 -7.51 -1.60
N TYR A 7 -15.32 -7.69 -0.76
CA TYR A 7 -13.98 -8.09 -1.19
C TYR A 7 -13.97 -9.44 -1.89
N ASP A 8 -14.68 -10.44 -1.36
CA ASP A 8 -14.73 -11.77 -1.97
C ASP A 8 -15.47 -11.74 -3.32
N GLU A 9 -16.56 -10.97 -3.44
CA GLU A 9 -17.33 -10.82 -4.69
C GLU A 9 -16.57 -10.01 -5.75
N LYS A 10 -16.07 -8.82 -5.39
CA LYS A 10 -15.56 -7.84 -6.35
C LYS A 10 -14.04 -7.80 -6.46
N GLY A 11 -13.33 -8.37 -5.48
CA GLY A 11 -11.88 -8.32 -5.34
C GLY A 11 -11.36 -7.07 -4.64
N TYR A 12 -12.26 -6.18 -4.21
CA TYR A 12 -11.94 -4.98 -3.44
C TYR A 12 -13.14 -4.54 -2.59
N CYS A 13 -12.89 -3.73 -1.58
CA CYS A 13 -13.92 -3.02 -0.81
C CYS A 13 -13.35 -1.72 -0.23
N VAL A 14 -14.18 -0.90 0.41
CA VAL A 14 -13.74 0.36 1.04
C VAL A 14 -14.23 0.47 2.47
N ALA A 15 -13.30 0.58 3.41
CA ALA A 15 -13.56 0.99 4.78
C ALA A 15 -13.54 2.52 4.85
N ARG A 16 -14.72 3.12 5.06
CA ARG A 16 -14.87 4.58 5.13
C ARG A 16 -14.47 5.10 6.50
N SER A 17 -13.74 6.21 6.53
CA SER A 17 -13.27 6.89 7.74
C SER A 17 -12.58 5.94 8.73
N ALA A 18 -11.77 5.03 8.20
CA ALA A 18 -11.08 4.00 8.99
C ALA A 18 -10.02 4.63 9.91
N ILE A 19 -9.35 5.68 9.46
CA ILE A 19 -8.45 6.49 10.31
C ILE A 19 -8.97 7.93 10.40
N ASP A 20 -8.57 8.62 11.47
CA ASP A 20 -8.93 10.02 11.66
C ASP A 20 -8.09 10.97 10.79
N ALA A 21 -8.56 12.22 10.70
CA ALA A 21 -7.90 13.27 9.93
C ALA A 21 -6.51 13.65 10.49
N SER A 22 -6.25 13.41 11.78
CA SER A 22 -4.93 13.67 12.38
C SER A 22 -3.90 12.72 11.80
N LEU A 23 -4.17 11.41 11.85
CA LEU A 23 -3.28 10.38 11.32
C LEU A 23 -3.12 10.50 9.79
N ALA A 24 -4.20 10.80 9.07
CA ALA A 24 -4.12 11.07 7.64
C ALA A 24 -3.20 12.29 7.35
N GLY A 25 -3.28 13.35 8.17
CA GLY A 25 -2.39 14.50 8.11
C GLY A 25 -0.93 14.17 8.41
N GLU A 26 -0.66 13.31 9.39
CA GLU A 26 0.70 12.83 9.70
C GLU A 26 1.32 12.07 8.53
N MET A 27 0.53 11.28 7.79
CA MET A 27 1.01 10.63 6.56
C MET A 27 1.46 11.64 5.50
N VAL A 28 0.74 12.77 5.36
CA VAL A 28 1.12 13.85 4.44
C VAL A 28 2.42 14.52 4.90
N ASN A 29 2.51 14.83 6.20
CA ASN A 29 3.74 15.38 6.78
C ASN A 29 4.93 14.43 6.56
N HIS A 30 4.71 13.12 6.67
CA HIS A 30 5.74 12.12 6.49
C HIS A 30 6.29 12.08 5.07
N VAL A 31 5.42 12.16 4.06
CA VAL A 31 5.87 12.27 2.66
C VAL A 31 6.73 13.52 2.46
N HIS A 32 6.34 14.66 3.00
CA HIS A 32 7.13 15.89 2.89
C HIS A 32 8.48 15.77 3.60
N TRP A 33 8.48 15.22 4.81
CA TRP A 33 9.70 14.99 5.60
C TRP A 33 10.68 14.04 4.90
N LEU A 34 10.19 12.94 4.33
CA LEU A 34 11.00 12.00 3.54
C LEU A 34 11.55 12.66 2.27
N MET A 35 10.75 13.49 1.60
CA MET A 35 11.20 14.21 0.40
C MET A 35 12.33 15.21 0.67
N GLU A 36 12.34 15.84 1.84
CA GLU A 36 13.44 16.73 2.24
C GLU A 36 14.75 15.96 2.46
N ARG A 37 14.65 14.75 3.01
CA ARG A 37 15.80 13.86 3.28
C ARG A 37 16.28 13.08 2.05
N HIS A 38 15.38 12.84 1.11
CA HIS A 38 15.63 12.10 -0.12
C HIS A 38 15.21 12.91 -1.35
N PRO A 39 15.85 14.07 -1.63
CA PRO A 39 15.41 15.01 -2.65
C PRO A 39 15.44 14.44 -4.08
N ASP A 40 16.30 13.45 -4.33
CA ASP A 40 16.41 12.76 -5.62
C ASP A 40 15.41 11.60 -5.77
N THR A 41 14.68 11.26 -4.71
CA THR A 41 13.68 10.20 -4.70
C THR A 41 12.31 10.80 -4.99
N ARG A 42 11.65 10.23 -6.01
CA ARG A 42 10.25 10.58 -6.29
C ARG A 42 9.33 10.14 -5.14
N PRO A 43 8.29 10.92 -4.81
CA PRO A 43 7.33 10.55 -3.76
C PRO A 43 6.59 9.23 -4.05
N GLU A 44 6.42 8.85 -5.32
CA GLU A 44 5.89 7.54 -5.72
C GLU A 44 6.90 6.38 -5.59
N ARG A 45 8.11 6.65 -5.08
CA ARG A 45 9.18 5.66 -4.90
C ARG A 45 9.68 5.60 -3.45
N LEU A 46 8.98 6.24 -2.52
CA LEU A 46 9.22 6.11 -1.08
C LEU A 46 8.65 4.75 -0.62
N GLY A 47 9.46 3.72 -0.82
CA GLY A 47 9.11 2.32 -0.62
C GLY A 47 9.67 1.74 0.67
N HIS A 48 9.35 0.47 0.88
CA HIS A 48 9.57 -0.27 2.13
C HIS A 48 10.97 -0.15 2.75
N SER A 49 12.03 -0.17 1.94
CA SER A 49 13.41 -0.06 2.45
C SER A 49 13.72 1.27 3.16
N LEU A 50 12.94 2.33 2.90
CA LEU A 50 13.05 3.61 3.61
C LEU A 50 12.13 3.69 4.83
N LEU A 51 11.20 2.74 4.96
CA LEU A 51 10.08 2.81 5.90
C LEU A 51 10.14 1.73 6.98
N VAL A 52 10.85 0.62 6.74
CA VAL A 52 10.85 -0.56 7.61
C VAL A 52 11.42 -0.29 9.00
N ASP A 53 12.37 0.65 9.13
CA ASP A 53 12.98 1.06 10.40
C ASP A 53 12.43 2.40 10.92
N ASP A 54 11.41 2.96 10.28
CA ASP A 54 10.86 4.26 10.66
C ASP A 54 9.87 4.14 11.83
N PRO A 55 10.10 4.82 12.98
CA PRO A 55 9.18 4.80 14.12
C PRO A 55 7.75 5.24 13.79
N PHE A 56 7.57 6.22 12.90
CA PHE A 56 6.24 6.62 12.46
C PHE A 56 5.57 5.50 11.67
N MET A 57 6.31 4.78 10.82
CA MET A 57 5.76 3.65 10.08
C MET A 57 5.36 2.53 11.03
N HIS A 58 6.17 2.18 12.03
CA HIS A 58 5.80 1.18 13.04
C HIS A 58 4.54 1.60 13.80
N ARG A 59 4.42 2.86 14.23
CA ARG A 59 3.21 3.40 14.88
C ARG A 59 1.99 3.39 13.96
N LEU A 60 2.18 3.61 12.66
CA LEU A 60 1.08 3.63 11.68
C LEU A 60 0.59 2.22 11.38
N VAL A 61 1.50 1.28 11.07
CA VAL A 61 1.11 -0.07 10.62
C VAL A 61 0.57 -0.94 11.76
N THR A 62 0.84 -0.57 13.01
CA THR A 62 0.29 -1.21 14.21
C THR A 62 -0.94 -0.51 14.79
N ASP A 63 -1.43 0.58 14.15
CA ASP A 63 -2.64 1.27 14.59
C ASP A 63 -3.85 0.33 14.56
N GLU A 64 -4.52 0.15 15.70
CA GLU A 64 -5.58 -0.84 15.87
C GLU A 64 -6.69 -0.70 14.81
N ARG A 65 -6.99 0.53 14.36
CA ARG A 65 -8.02 0.76 13.36
C ARG A 65 -7.68 0.16 12.01
N LEU A 66 -6.40 0.13 11.64
CA LEU A 66 -5.93 -0.49 10.40
C LEU A 66 -5.80 -2.01 10.58
N VAL A 67 -5.27 -2.46 11.72
CA VAL A 67 -5.08 -3.89 11.96
C VAL A 67 -6.42 -4.62 12.17
N ASP A 68 -7.44 -3.96 12.73
CA ASP A 68 -8.82 -4.48 12.81
C ASP A 68 -9.45 -4.67 11.43
N VAL A 69 -9.10 -3.82 10.45
CA VAL A 69 -9.51 -4.02 9.07
C VAL A 69 -8.76 -5.20 8.47
N ALA A 70 -7.44 -5.28 8.62
CA ALA A 70 -6.63 -6.38 8.09
C ALA A 70 -7.02 -7.75 8.66
N GLU A 71 -7.31 -7.84 9.96
CA GLU A 71 -7.70 -9.08 10.65
C GLU A 71 -8.96 -9.74 10.05
N GLN A 72 -9.90 -8.96 9.51
CA GLN A 72 -11.09 -9.48 8.84
C GLN A 72 -10.78 -10.32 7.59
N PHE A 73 -9.59 -10.15 7.01
CA PHE A 73 -9.14 -10.86 5.83
C PHE A 73 -8.10 -11.93 6.15
N LEU A 74 -7.23 -11.67 7.13
CA LEU A 74 -6.00 -12.43 7.36
C LEU A 74 -6.01 -13.26 8.66
N GLY A 75 -7.00 -13.04 9.52
CA GLY A 75 -7.03 -13.63 10.86
C GLY A 75 -6.16 -12.89 11.88
N PRO A 76 -5.96 -13.47 13.07
CA PRO A 76 -5.54 -12.72 14.26
C PRO A 76 -4.02 -12.45 14.35
N ASN A 77 -3.20 -13.10 13.54
CA ASN A 77 -1.75 -12.92 13.54
C ASN A 77 -1.34 -12.20 12.27
N VAL A 78 -1.07 -10.90 12.38
CA VAL A 78 -0.88 -10.01 11.23
C VAL A 78 0.54 -9.47 11.23
N GLY A 79 1.25 -9.68 10.13
CA GLY A 79 2.50 -9.02 9.79
C GLY A 79 2.31 -8.03 8.65
N MET A 80 3.16 -7.02 8.58
CA MET A 80 3.25 -6.08 7.48
C MET A 80 4.43 -6.50 6.60
N PHE A 81 4.13 -7.01 5.40
CA PHE A 81 5.15 -7.43 4.44
C PHE A 81 5.85 -6.23 3.79
N ALA A 82 5.13 -5.34 3.11
CA ALA A 82 5.74 -4.17 2.48
C ALA A 82 4.83 -2.92 2.44
N ALA A 83 5.42 -1.78 2.80
CA ALA A 83 4.80 -0.46 2.73
C ALA A 83 5.35 0.33 1.52
N HIS A 84 4.52 1.16 0.87
CA HIS A 84 4.98 1.99 -0.25
C HIS A 84 4.04 3.19 -0.46
N TYR A 85 4.59 4.41 -0.38
CA TYR A 85 3.85 5.60 -0.75
C TYR A 85 3.66 5.68 -2.27
N ILE A 86 2.42 5.91 -2.68
CA ILE A 86 2.08 6.38 -4.01
C ILE A 86 1.56 7.80 -3.85
N ALA A 87 2.48 8.74 -3.64
CA ALA A 87 2.16 10.15 -3.45
C ALA A 87 2.40 10.94 -4.75
N LYS A 88 1.33 11.48 -5.33
CA LYS A 88 1.32 12.15 -6.63
C LYS A 88 1.29 13.66 -6.47
N LYS A 89 2.38 14.31 -6.89
CA LYS A 89 2.49 15.78 -6.99
C LYS A 89 1.45 16.35 -7.97
N PRO A 90 0.92 17.55 -7.72
CA PRO A 90 0.13 18.31 -8.71
C PRO A 90 0.85 18.35 -10.06
N HIS A 91 0.14 18.02 -11.14
CA HIS A 91 0.61 18.00 -12.55
C HIS A 91 1.85 17.15 -12.87
N LYS A 92 2.44 16.49 -11.87
CA LYS A 92 3.74 15.80 -11.98
C LYS A 92 3.69 14.36 -11.48
N GLY A 93 2.56 13.95 -10.92
CA GLY A 93 2.32 12.61 -10.41
C GLY A 93 2.24 11.58 -11.53
N GLN A 94 3.06 10.53 -11.46
CA GLN A 94 3.12 9.50 -12.49
C GLN A 94 1.87 8.61 -12.49
N ALA A 95 1.57 8.01 -13.65
CA ALA A 95 0.58 6.95 -13.74
C ALA A 95 1.13 5.64 -13.16
N VAL A 96 0.23 4.79 -12.67
CA VAL A 96 0.52 3.38 -12.35
C VAL A 96 -0.18 2.56 -13.41
N GLN A 97 0.59 1.84 -14.23
CA GLN A 97 0.05 0.99 -15.29
C GLN A 97 -0.81 -0.14 -14.71
N TRP A 98 -1.78 -0.62 -15.48
CA TRP A 98 -2.54 -1.82 -15.13
C TRP A 98 -1.62 -2.99 -14.77
N HIS A 99 -1.84 -3.57 -13.59
CA HIS A 99 -1.02 -4.65 -13.06
C HIS A 99 -1.78 -5.51 -12.06
N GLN A 100 -1.15 -6.62 -11.67
CA GLN A 100 -1.55 -7.44 -10.52
C GLN A 100 -0.42 -7.39 -9.50
N ASP A 101 -0.75 -7.00 -8.29
CA ASP A 101 0.17 -6.79 -7.18
C ASP A 101 0.96 -8.06 -6.83
N GLY A 102 0.27 -9.21 -6.76
CA GLY A 102 0.87 -10.51 -6.44
C GLY A 102 1.87 -11.01 -7.48
N SER A 103 1.91 -10.45 -8.69
CA SER A 103 2.90 -10.82 -9.70
C SER A 103 4.32 -10.31 -9.38
N TYR A 104 4.47 -9.42 -8.40
CA TYR A 104 5.74 -8.82 -8.03
C TYR A 104 6.36 -9.39 -6.75
N TRP A 105 5.62 -10.22 -5.99
CA TRP A 105 5.99 -10.51 -4.60
C TRP A 105 6.46 -11.94 -4.37
N PRO A 106 7.48 -12.12 -3.53
CA PRO A 106 8.02 -13.43 -3.16
C PRO A 106 7.24 -14.03 -1.98
N LEU A 107 5.91 -14.23 -2.11
CA LEU A 107 5.05 -14.75 -1.03
C LEU A 107 4.59 -16.18 -1.30
N GLU A 108 4.69 -17.04 -0.28
CA GLU A 108 4.24 -18.43 -0.30
C GLU A 108 3.45 -18.79 0.98
N PRO A 109 2.12 -19.04 0.91
CA PRO A 109 1.24 -18.78 -0.23
C PRO A 109 1.08 -17.28 -0.54
N MET A 110 0.45 -16.92 -1.65
CA MET A 110 0.10 -15.53 -1.98
C MET A 110 -1.12 -15.07 -1.15
N GLU A 111 -0.99 -15.07 0.17
CA GLU A 111 -2.02 -14.65 1.11
C GLU A 111 -1.65 -13.29 1.71
N VAL A 112 -2.31 -12.26 1.20
CA VAL A 112 -1.99 -10.85 1.48
C VAL A 112 -3.23 -10.00 1.22
N ALA A 113 -3.44 -8.97 2.03
CA ALA A 113 -4.44 -7.94 1.81
C ALA A 113 -3.72 -6.59 1.68
N THR A 114 -3.89 -5.92 0.54
CA THR A 114 -3.38 -4.57 0.37
C THR A 114 -4.42 -3.57 0.89
N LEU A 115 -4.06 -2.85 1.94
CA LEU A 115 -4.77 -1.67 2.40
C LEU A 115 -4.12 -0.44 1.75
N TRP A 116 -4.85 0.27 0.91
CA TRP A 116 -4.45 1.58 0.40
C TRP A 116 -5.11 2.66 1.27
N VAL A 117 -4.30 3.34 2.09
CA VAL A 117 -4.75 4.34 3.06
C VAL A 117 -4.67 5.73 2.44
N ALA A 118 -5.78 6.46 2.44
CA ALA A 118 -5.88 7.81 1.89
C ALA A 118 -5.38 8.85 2.91
N GLY A 119 -4.20 9.44 2.67
CA GLY A 119 -3.71 10.60 3.45
C GLY A 119 -4.34 11.92 3.02
N THR A 120 -4.77 12.00 1.75
CA THR A 120 -5.57 13.09 1.19
C THR A 120 -6.74 12.50 0.40
N ASP A 121 -7.68 13.35 0.01
CA ASP A 121 -8.70 12.98 -0.96
C ASP A 121 -8.05 12.45 -2.25
N SER A 122 -8.63 11.38 -2.77
CA SER A 122 -8.22 10.66 -3.97
C SER A 122 -9.44 10.61 -4.88
N ALA A 123 -9.39 11.36 -5.97
CA ALA A 123 -10.49 11.58 -6.91
C ALA A 123 -10.00 11.35 -8.35
N VAL A 124 -10.93 11.31 -9.30
CA VAL A 124 -10.59 11.03 -10.71
C VAL A 124 -9.55 12.03 -11.27
N ASP A 125 -9.71 13.32 -10.95
CA ASP A 125 -8.86 14.41 -11.44
C ASP A 125 -7.40 14.35 -10.92
N ASN A 126 -7.21 13.87 -9.68
CA ASN A 126 -5.90 13.73 -9.05
C ASN A 126 -5.33 12.30 -9.14
N GLY A 127 -5.99 11.44 -9.92
CA GLY A 127 -5.51 10.12 -10.29
C GLY A 127 -5.75 9.07 -9.21
N CYS A 128 -6.99 8.92 -8.75
CA CYS A 128 -7.42 7.82 -7.89
C CYS A 128 -7.11 6.44 -8.50
N MET A 129 -7.19 5.41 -7.67
CA MET A 129 -7.04 4.03 -8.13
C MET A 129 -8.22 3.64 -9.01
N ARG A 130 -7.94 2.87 -10.05
CA ARG A 130 -8.92 2.23 -10.92
C ARG A 130 -8.78 0.73 -10.76
N VAL A 131 -9.89 0.02 -10.67
CA VAL A 131 -9.93 -1.44 -10.54
C VAL A 131 -10.84 -2.04 -11.61
N LEU A 132 -10.53 -3.28 -12.02
CA LEU A 132 -11.42 -4.09 -12.85
C LEU A 132 -12.10 -5.14 -11.93
N PRO A 133 -13.35 -4.91 -11.50
CA PRO A 133 -14.03 -5.82 -10.57
C PRO A 133 -14.12 -7.25 -11.11
N GLY A 134 -14.04 -8.25 -10.24
CA GLY A 134 -14.15 -9.66 -10.62
C GLY A 134 -12.86 -10.27 -11.17
N THR A 135 -11.86 -9.44 -11.54
CA THR A 135 -10.57 -9.93 -12.05
C THR A 135 -9.69 -10.56 -10.98
N GLN A 136 -10.04 -10.50 -9.69
CA GLN A 136 -9.33 -11.24 -8.64
C GLN A 136 -9.38 -12.76 -8.85
N ASN A 137 -10.36 -13.26 -9.62
CA ASN A 137 -10.50 -14.68 -9.92
C ASN A 137 -9.66 -15.12 -11.13
N VAL A 138 -8.95 -14.20 -11.80
CA VAL A 138 -8.02 -14.54 -12.88
C VAL A 138 -6.66 -14.90 -12.30
N ARG A 139 -5.90 -15.73 -13.03
CA ARG A 139 -4.54 -16.10 -12.58
C ARG A 139 -3.62 -14.88 -12.55
N LEU A 140 -2.60 -14.95 -11.69
CA LEU A 140 -1.47 -14.02 -11.77
C LEU A 140 -0.73 -14.20 -13.09
N ARG A 141 -0.40 -13.07 -13.72
CA ARG A 141 0.49 -13.03 -14.88
C ARG A 141 1.93 -13.23 -14.44
N LYS A 142 2.68 -14.01 -15.22
CA LYS A 142 4.12 -14.17 -15.05
C LYS A 142 4.84 -12.98 -15.65
N ARG A 143 6.04 -12.69 -15.15
CA ARG A 143 6.90 -11.62 -15.66
C ARG A 143 7.15 -11.67 -17.17
N SER A 144 7.23 -12.88 -17.75
CA SER A 144 7.43 -13.10 -19.18
C SER A 144 6.22 -12.71 -20.05
N GLU A 145 5.07 -12.44 -19.43
CA GLU A 145 3.81 -12.06 -20.08
C GLU A 145 3.50 -10.56 -19.91
N MET A 146 4.47 -9.80 -19.38
CA MET A 146 4.36 -8.38 -19.09
C MET A 146 5.30 -7.59 -20.00
N VAL A 147 4.98 -6.32 -20.20
CA VAL A 147 5.81 -5.41 -20.99
C VAL A 147 6.68 -4.53 -20.11
N GLU A 148 7.86 -4.17 -20.61
CA GLU A 148 8.70 -3.14 -19.99
C GLU A 148 8.02 -1.77 -20.09
N LEU A 149 8.12 -1.01 -19.02
CA LEU A 149 7.58 0.33 -18.91
C LEU A 149 8.69 1.35 -18.68
N ASP A 150 8.53 2.52 -19.29
CA ASP A 150 9.37 3.67 -19.06
C ASP A 150 9.16 4.22 -17.63
N ARG A 151 10.16 4.06 -16.77
CA ARG A 151 10.13 4.51 -15.38
C ARG A 151 10.11 6.04 -15.22
N GLU A 152 10.34 6.80 -16.29
CA GLU A 152 10.12 8.26 -16.29
C GLU A 152 8.64 8.62 -16.42
N LYS A 153 7.81 7.71 -16.95
CA LYS A 153 6.36 7.90 -17.14
C LYS A 153 5.52 7.14 -16.13
N PHE A 154 5.95 5.94 -15.78
CA PHE A 154 5.23 5.03 -14.91
C PHE A 154 5.97 4.77 -13.60
N VAL A 155 5.20 4.54 -12.54
CA VAL A 155 5.75 4.17 -11.23
C VAL A 155 6.43 2.79 -11.29
N LEU A 156 5.79 1.84 -11.97
CA LEU A 156 6.28 0.47 -12.13
C LEU A 156 7.19 0.37 -13.35
N GLY A 157 8.20 -0.50 -13.29
CA GLY A 157 9.05 -0.78 -14.44
C GLY A 157 8.42 -1.73 -15.45
N VAL A 158 7.33 -2.42 -15.09
CA VAL A 158 6.73 -3.50 -15.87
C VAL A 158 5.25 -3.57 -15.54
N GLY A 159 4.41 -3.99 -16.49
CA GLY A 159 2.97 -4.10 -16.26
C GLY A 159 2.25 -4.84 -17.38
N ILE A 160 0.93 -4.86 -17.31
CA ILE A 160 0.08 -5.45 -18.34
C ILE A 160 0.02 -4.48 -19.52
N HIS A 161 0.16 -5.02 -20.73
CA HIS A 161 0.06 -4.22 -21.94
C HIS A 161 -1.34 -3.59 -22.04
N PRO A 162 -1.47 -2.28 -22.36
CA PRO A 162 -2.77 -1.63 -22.49
C PRO A 162 -3.75 -2.37 -23.41
N ASP A 163 -3.29 -2.87 -24.56
CA ASP A 163 -4.13 -3.58 -25.53
C ASP A 163 -4.69 -4.92 -25.02
N GLU A 164 -4.19 -5.42 -23.88
CA GLU A 164 -4.71 -6.63 -23.23
C GLU A 164 -5.76 -6.33 -22.16
N ILE A 165 -6.06 -5.06 -21.94
CA ILE A 165 -7.03 -4.60 -20.96
C ILE A 165 -8.19 -3.92 -21.69
N ASP A 166 -9.37 -4.48 -21.51
CA ASP A 166 -10.62 -3.78 -21.74
C ASP A 166 -11.00 -3.10 -20.42
N ASP A 167 -10.97 -1.76 -20.40
CA ASP A 167 -11.27 -0.96 -19.21
C ASP A 167 -12.63 -0.27 -19.26
N GLU A 168 -13.55 -0.71 -20.13
CA GLU A 168 -14.92 -0.19 -20.21
C GLU A 168 -15.66 -0.30 -18.86
N ASP A 169 -15.45 -1.42 -18.15
CA ASP A 169 -16.07 -1.70 -16.85
C ASP A 169 -15.17 -1.32 -15.65
N ALA A 170 -14.10 -0.54 -15.87
CA ALA A 170 -13.24 -0.09 -14.78
C ALA A 170 -13.97 0.86 -13.82
N VAL A 171 -13.74 0.66 -12.53
CA VAL A 171 -14.30 1.49 -11.47
C VAL A 171 -13.23 2.39 -10.88
N ASP A 172 -13.49 3.69 -10.86
CA ASP A 172 -12.70 4.67 -10.11
C ASP A 172 -13.00 4.57 -8.61
N LEU A 173 -11.97 4.33 -7.79
CA LEU A 173 -12.07 4.27 -6.34
C LEU A 173 -11.78 5.63 -5.72
N GLU A 174 -12.81 6.47 -5.68
CA GLU A 174 -12.75 7.76 -4.99
C GLU A 174 -12.82 7.60 -3.46
N LEU A 175 -11.86 8.21 -2.78
CA LEU A 175 -11.63 8.09 -1.34
C LEU A 175 -11.46 9.48 -0.75
N MET A 176 -12.05 9.70 0.43
CA MET A 176 -11.75 10.88 1.25
C MET A 176 -10.52 10.59 2.11
N ALA A 177 -9.83 11.64 2.56
CA ALA A 177 -8.77 11.47 3.57
C ALA A 177 -9.29 10.67 4.78
N GLY A 178 -8.56 9.62 5.15
CA GLY A 178 -8.90 8.69 6.21
C GLY A 178 -9.69 7.45 5.77
N ASP A 179 -10.18 7.40 4.54
CA ASP A 179 -10.71 6.16 3.96
C ASP A 179 -9.58 5.17 3.63
N VAL A 180 -9.93 3.89 3.60
CA VAL A 180 -9.02 2.80 3.22
C VAL A 180 -9.71 1.92 2.20
N SER A 181 -9.12 1.77 1.00
CA SER A 181 -9.53 0.69 0.10
C SER A 181 -8.73 -0.57 0.39
N ILE A 182 -9.39 -1.72 0.34
CA ILE A 182 -8.77 -3.03 0.50
C ILE A 182 -8.91 -3.76 -0.82
N HIS A 183 -7.82 -4.31 -1.35
CA HIS A 183 -7.87 -5.00 -2.63
C HIS A 183 -7.01 -6.26 -2.68
N ASN A 184 -7.46 -7.21 -3.47
CA ASN A 184 -6.86 -8.52 -3.62
C ASN A 184 -5.55 -8.45 -4.43
N PRO A 185 -4.49 -9.21 -4.09
CA PRO A 185 -3.24 -9.21 -4.86
C PRO A 185 -3.41 -9.53 -6.35
N THR A 186 -4.48 -10.22 -6.74
CA THR A 186 -4.73 -10.63 -8.12
C THR A 186 -5.64 -9.69 -8.90
N ILE A 187 -6.32 -8.73 -8.24
CA ILE A 187 -7.22 -7.82 -8.96
C ILE A 187 -6.38 -6.92 -9.88
N ILE A 188 -6.82 -6.78 -11.12
CA ILE A 188 -6.18 -5.88 -12.07
C ILE A 188 -6.56 -4.46 -11.69
N HIS A 189 -5.54 -3.64 -11.42
CA HIS A 189 -5.72 -2.26 -11.00
C HIS A 189 -4.59 -1.36 -11.51
N GLY A 190 -4.85 -0.05 -11.50
CA GLY A 190 -3.94 0.98 -11.99
C GLY A 190 -4.35 2.36 -11.48
N SER A 191 -3.70 3.42 -11.95
CA SER A 191 -4.16 4.79 -11.68
C SER A 191 -3.59 5.77 -12.70
N ASN A 192 -4.39 6.77 -13.07
CA ASN A 192 -3.98 7.81 -14.02
C ASN A 192 -2.94 8.77 -13.42
N ALA A 193 -2.24 9.53 -14.26
CA ALA A 193 -1.39 10.62 -13.78
C ALA A 193 -2.22 11.67 -13.01
N ASN A 194 -1.58 12.43 -12.11
CA ASN A 194 -2.26 13.53 -11.43
C ASN A 194 -2.23 14.78 -12.32
N ALA A 195 -3.39 15.18 -12.85
CA ALA A 195 -3.57 16.34 -13.71
C ALA A 195 -4.17 17.54 -12.97
N SER A 196 -4.35 17.44 -11.66
CA SER A 196 -4.95 18.46 -10.81
C SER A 196 -3.91 19.36 -10.13
N ASP A 197 -4.40 20.41 -9.47
CA ASP A 197 -3.62 21.30 -8.61
C ASP A 197 -3.39 20.75 -7.19
N ARG A 198 -3.95 19.58 -6.87
CA ARG A 198 -3.94 19.00 -5.52
C ARG A 198 -2.98 17.83 -5.44
N TRP A 199 -2.36 17.65 -4.27
CA TRP A 199 -1.65 16.41 -3.97
C TRP A 199 -2.63 15.25 -3.86
N ARG A 200 -2.17 14.06 -4.24
CA ARG A 200 -2.81 12.79 -3.87
C ARG A 200 -1.80 11.97 -3.08
N VAL A 201 -1.96 11.89 -1.76
CA VAL A 201 -1.09 11.10 -0.89
C VAL A 201 -1.85 9.85 -0.47
N GLY A 202 -1.28 8.69 -0.78
CA GLY A 202 -1.72 7.45 -0.17
C GLY A 202 -0.60 6.45 -0.02
N LEU A 203 -0.80 5.51 0.89
CA LEU A 203 0.16 4.52 1.32
C LEU A 203 -0.44 3.13 1.12
N THR A 204 0.24 2.28 0.36
CA THR A 204 -0.09 0.85 0.31
C THR A 204 0.56 0.14 1.48
N LEU A 205 -0.24 -0.56 2.27
CA LEU A 205 0.16 -1.46 3.35
C LEU A 205 -0.27 -2.89 2.97
N ARG A 206 0.69 -3.76 2.65
CA ARG A 206 0.47 -5.16 2.28
C ARG A 206 0.56 -6.09 3.49
N TYR A 207 -0.54 -6.26 4.20
CA TYR A 207 -0.56 -7.13 5.37
C TYR A 207 -0.63 -8.59 4.97
N ILE A 208 0.06 -9.46 5.71
CA ILE A 208 0.08 -10.90 5.54
C ILE A 208 -0.26 -11.59 6.87
N PRO A 209 -0.85 -12.79 6.86
CA PRO A 209 -0.84 -13.66 8.03
C PRO A 209 0.61 -14.01 8.38
N THR A 210 0.95 -14.15 9.66
CA THR A 210 2.33 -14.49 10.05
C THR A 210 2.79 -15.88 9.56
N SER A 211 1.86 -16.72 9.11
CA SER A 211 2.11 -18.02 8.46
C SER A 211 2.47 -17.94 6.97
N THR A 212 2.39 -16.75 6.34
CA THR A 212 2.83 -16.57 4.95
C THR A 212 4.34 -16.35 4.90
N HIS A 213 5.05 -17.17 4.13
CA HIS A 213 6.50 -17.11 4.01
C HIS A 213 6.92 -16.07 2.96
N VAL A 214 7.79 -15.14 3.35
CA VAL A 214 8.47 -14.21 2.47
C VAL A 214 9.76 -14.87 2.00
N THR A 215 9.80 -15.37 0.76
CA THR A 215 10.92 -16.20 0.28
C THR A 215 12.21 -15.41 -0.01
N ASN A 216 12.16 -14.08 0.07
CA ASN A 216 13.35 -13.24 0.05
C ASN A 216 13.95 -13.13 1.47
N PRO A 217 15.11 -13.76 1.77
CA PRO A 217 15.66 -13.79 3.13
C PRO A 217 16.15 -12.43 3.64
N ASP A 218 16.43 -11.49 2.74
CA ASP A 218 16.88 -10.14 3.09
C ASP A 218 15.70 -9.17 3.32
N HIS A 219 14.46 -9.65 3.26
CA HIS A 219 13.26 -8.85 3.42
C HIS A 219 12.73 -8.93 4.84
N GLU A 220 12.69 -7.79 5.53
CA GLU A 220 12.15 -7.68 6.89
C GLU A 220 10.67 -7.28 6.88
N SER A 221 9.83 -8.01 7.61
CA SER A 221 8.44 -7.61 7.86
C SER A 221 8.32 -6.88 9.20
N ILE A 222 7.19 -6.22 9.46
CA ILE A 222 6.88 -5.66 10.80
C ILE A 222 5.76 -6.48 11.43
N LEU A 223 5.96 -7.02 12.64
CA LEU A 223 4.88 -7.71 13.36
C LEU A 223 3.87 -6.66 13.84
N CYS A 224 2.60 -6.83 13.48
CA CYS A 224 1.56 -5.83 13.77
C CYS A 224 0.57 -6.28 14.84
N ARG A 225 0.23 -7.58 14.88
CA ARG A 225 -0.65 -8.16 15.90
C ARG A 225 -0.43 -9.67 16.05
N GLY A 226 -0.69 -10.16 17.25
CA GLY A 226 -0.62 -11.59 17.55
C GLY A 226 0.82 -12.08 17.68
N HIS A 227 1.08 -13.28 17.16
CA HIS A 227 2.38 -13.93 17.31
C HIS A 227 2.98 -14.33 15.96
N ILE A 228 4.31 -14.36 15.89
CA ILE A 228 5.04 -14.91 14.76
C ILE A 228 4.80 -16.41 14.68
N ASP A 229 4.39 -16.90 13.52
CA ASP A 229 4.30 -18.33 13.26
C ASP A 229 5.72 -18.89 13.08
N SER A 230 6.17 -19.70 14.05
CA SER A 230 7.52 -20.28 14.03
C SER A 230 7.71 -21.38 12.97
N SER A 231 6.65 -21.80 12.27
CA SER A 231 6.74 -22.82 11.21
C SER A 231 7.26 -22.27 9.87
N VAL A 232 7.24 -20.95 9.68
CA VAL A 232 7.81 -20.26 8.52
C VAL A 232 8.91 -19.30 8.96
N ALA A 233 9.99 -19.25 8.18
CA ALA A 233 11.15 -18.42 8.50
C ALA A 233 11.02 -17.04 7.85
N ASN A 234 10.39 -16.10 8.55
CA ASN A 234 10.37 -14.69 8.16
C ASN A 234 11.32 -13.87 9.04
N ALA A 235 11.97 -12.88 8.44
CA ALA A 235 12.69 -11.85 9.16
C ALA A 235 11.70 -10.76 9.62
N TYR A 236 11.85 -10.28 10.86
CA TYR A 236 11.03 -9.20 11.41
C TYR A 236 11.93 -8.10 11.96
N ALA A 237 11.67 -6.87 11.53
CA ALA A 237 12.38 -5.69 12.00
C ALA A 237 12.15 -5.50 13.51
N THR A 238 13.17 -5.05 14.23
CA THR A 238 13.00 -4.65 15.63
C THR A 238 12.25 -3.34 15.70
N THR A 239 11.43 -3.16 16.73
CA THR A 239 10.77 -1.89 17.00
C THR A 239 11.81 -0.78 17.18
N PRO A 240 11.80 0.27 16.33
CA PRO A 240 12.79 1.33 16.37
C PRO A 240 12.49 2.31 17.51
N THR A 241 13.53 3.03 17.94
CA THR A 241 13.41 4.12 18.90
C THR A 241 13.27 5.44 18.16
N TRP A 242 12.30 6.26 18.57
CA TRP A 242 12.16 7.62 18.07
C TRP A 242 13.24 8.53 18.67
N VAL A 243 13.81 9.39 17.83
CA VAL A 243 14.91 10.28 18.20
C VAL A 243 14.61 11.66 17.66
N GLN A 244 14.51 12.63 18.56
CA GLN A 244 14.18 14.01 18.21
C GLN A 244 15.21 14.59 17.24
N GLY A 245 14.74 15.15 16.13
CA GLY A 245 15.57 15.76 15.08
C GLY A 245 16.08 14.77 14.03
N GLU A 246 16.22 13.49 14.38
CA GLU A 246 16.56 12.43 13.43
C GLU A 246 15.33 11.89 12.72
N HIS A 247 14.23 11.70 13.45
CA HIS A 247 12.94 11.18 12.98
C HIS A 247 11.86 12.27 12.87
N MET A 248 10.82 12.03 12.06
CA MET A 248 9.67 12.93 11.98
C MET A 248 8.93 12.97 13.33
N PRO A 249 8.53 14.15 13.85
CA PRO A 249 7.62 14.21 14.99
C PRO A 249 6.22 13.72 14.60
N PHE A 250 5.60 12.92 15.46
CA PHE A 250 4.21 12.49 15.36
C PHE A 250 3.57 12.42 16.75
N GLN A 251 2.25 12.35 16.79
CA GLN A 251 1.47 12.24 18.02
C GLN A 251 1.82 10.94 18.75
N GLY A 252 2.31 11.06 19.97
CA GLY A 252 2.78 9.93 20.79
C GLY A 252 4.23 9.51 20.52
N ALA A 253 5.01 10.27 19.76
CA ALA A 253 6.41 9.93 19.48
C ALA A 253 7.30 9.79 20.74
N GLU A 254 6.96 10.49 21.83
CA GLU A 254 7.68 10.37 23.11
C GLU A 254 7.53 8.98 23.75
N ASP A 255 6.46 8.24 23.43
CA ASP A 255 6.26 6.86 23.91
C ASP A 255 7.16 5.85 23.16
N TRP A 256 7.81 6.31 22.08
CA TRP A 256 8.73 5.52 21.25
C TRP A 256 10.21 5.89 21.52
N ALA A 257 10.48 6.83 22.42
CA ALA A 257 11.83 7.37 22.70
C ALA A 257 12.68 6.52 23.67
#